data_AF-A0A537N6J0-F1
#
_entry.id   AF-A0A537N6J0-F1
#
_cell.length_a   1.000
_cell.length_b   1.000
_cell.length_c   1.000
_cell.angle_alpha   90.00
_cell.angle_beta   90.00
_cell.angle_gamma   90.00
#
_symmetry.space_group_name_H-M   'P 1'
#
loop_
_entity.id
_entity.type
_entity.pdbx_description
1 polymer ?
#
loop_
_entity_poly.entity_id
_entity_poly.type
_entity_poly.pdbx_seq_one_letter_code
_entity_poly.pdbx_strand_id
1 'polypeptide(L)'
;ESVLEIVNDDMPFLLDSVLAELAERGFAIRFVVHPVFSVTRDGEGRVIEFKGTQNASGALRESFIHIHFDRVDDARAAETVAALERVLADVRAAVTDWRAMTARVVAQIAEIEANPPRLPAIETAEAVEFLEWLLADNFTFLGVREYVL
;
A
#
# COMPACT_ATOMS: atom_id res chain seq x y z
N GLU A 1 15.36 -25.39 -2.32
CA GLU A 1 14.42 -24.42 -1.75
C GLU A 1 15.09 -23.07 -1.78
N SER A 2 14.32 -22.02 -2.01
CA SER A 2 14.75 -20.63 -1.94
C SER A 2 13.86 -19.90 -0.94
N VAL A 3 14.42 -18.87 -0.30
CA VAL A 3 13.75 -18.06 0.72
C VAL A 3 13.82 -16.59 0.29
N LEU A 4 12.70 -15.88 0.43
CA LEU A 4 12.62 -14.44 0.27
C LEU A 4 12.31 -13.82 1.63
N GLU A 5 13.08 -12.82 2.00
CA GLU A 5 12.90 -12.04 3.21
C GLU A 5 12.76 -10.56 2.85
N ILE A 6 11.72 -9.92 3.37
CA ILE A 6 11.46 -8.49 3.20
C ILE A 6 11.26 -7.92 4.60
N VAL A 7 11.92 -6.80 4.88
CA VAL A 7 11.72 -6.00 6.09
C VAL A 7 11.36 -4.60 5.64
N ASN A 8 10.18 -4.13 6.07
CA ASN A 8 9.65 -2.84 5.68
C ASN A 8 8.93 -2.15 6.83
N ASP A 9 8.71 -0.84 6.75
CA ASP A 9 7.76 -0.17 7.64
C ASP A 9 6.36 -0.80 7.46
N ASP A 10 5.66 -1.05 8.56
CA ASP A 10 4.32 -1.64 8.56
C ASP A 10 3.32 -0.70 7.86
N MET A 11 2.66 -1.20 6.82
CA MET A 11 1.62 -0.49 6.08
C MET A 11 0.64 -1.46 5.42
N PRO A 12 -0.58 -1.02 5.06
CA PRO A 12 -1.54 -1.85 4.34
C PRO A 12 -0.99 -2.41 3.03
N PHE A 13 -1.56 -3.54 2.58
CA PHE A 13 -1.33 -4.16 1.26
C PHE A 13 0.04 -4.78 0.99
N LEU A 14 1.02 -4.70 1.91
CA LEU A 14 2.36 -5.25 1.70
C LEU A 14 2.37 -6.74 1.32
N LEU A 15 1.79 -7.59 2.17
CA LEU A 15 1.82 -9.03 1.95
C LEU A 15 1.06 -9.43 0.69
N ASP A 16 -0.16 -8.91 0.54
CA ASP A 16 -1.00 -9.27 -0.59
C ASP A 16 -0.35 -8.87 -1.92
N SER A 17 0.31 -7.71 -1.98
CA SER A 17 1.03 -7.25 -3.16
C SER A 17 2.27 -8.11 -3.47
N VAL A 18 3.04 -8.50 -2.43
CA VAL A 18 4.18 -9.42 -2.59
C VAL A 18 3.71 -10.78 -3.10
N LEU A 19 2.65 -11.34 -2.51
CA LEU A 19 2.09 -12.63 -2.92
C LEU A 19 1.55 -12.56 -4.36
N ALA A 20 0.90 -11.46 -4.74
CA ALA A 20 0.39 -11.25 -6.10
C ALA A 20 1.53 -11.23 -7.14
N GLU A 21 2.60 -10.47 -6.90
CA GLU A 21 3.77 -10.41 -7.79
C GLU A 21 4.45 -11.79 -7.94
N LEU A 22 4.59 -12.53 -6.83
CA LEU A 22 5.13 -13.89 -6.86
C LEU A 22 4.21 -14.85 -7.62
N ALA A 23 2.89 -14.74 -7.45
CA ALA A 23 1.92 -15.56 -8.18
C ALA A 23 1.93 -15.26 -9.68
N GLU A 24 2.01 -13.98 -10.08
CA GLU A 24 2.10 -13.57 -11.49
C GLU A 24 3.36 -14.13 -12.18
N ARG A 25 4.47 -14.20 -11.43
CA ARG A 25 5.72 -14.83 -11.87
C ARG A 25 5.72 -16.36 -11.78
N GLY A 26 4.60 -16.98 -11.41
CA GLY A 26 4.43 -18.44 -11.34
C GLY A 26 5.23 -19.11 -10.22
N PHE A 27 5.48 -18.44 -9.10
CA PHE A 27 6.10 -19.07 -7.93
C PHE A 27 5.08 -19.96 -7.20
N ALA A 28 5.46 -21.20 -6.93
CA ALA A 28 4.73 -22.09 -6.03
C ALA A 28 5.16 -21.83 -4.58
N ILE A 29 4.35 -21.05 -3.86
CA ILE A 29 4.61 -20.70 -2.45
C ILE A 29 4.31 -21.90 -1.56
N ARG A 30 5.27 -22.25 -0.70
CA ARG A 30 5.18 -23.39 0.21
C ARG A 30 4.90 -22.98 1.66
N PHE A 31 5.43 -21.83 2.05
CA PHE A 31 5.29 -21.30 3.40
C PHE A 31 5.38 -19.78 3.37
N VAL A 32 4.59 -19.14 4.24
CA VAL A 32 4.57 -17.69 4.44
C VAL A 32 4.45 -17.45 5.93
N VAL A 33 5.30 -16.57 6.45
CA VAL A 33 5.11 -15.98 7.78
C VAL A 33 5.29 -14.48 7.67
N HIS A 34 4.38 -13.73 8.30
CA HIS A 34 4.41 -12.27 8.29
C HIS A 34 4.12 -11.71 9.69
N PRO A 35 5.11 -11.71 10.60
CA PRO A 35 4.96 -11.00 11.86
C PRO A 35 5.20 -9.50 11.66
N VAL A 36 4.48 -8.69 12.44
CA VAL A 36 4.78 -7.27 12.60
C VAL A 36 5.41 -7.07 13.96
N PHE A 37 6.57 -6.42 14.00
CA PHE A 37 7.33 -6.16 15.21
C PHE A 37 7.44 -4.67 15.50
N SER A 38 7.49 -4.31 16.78
CA SER A 38 7.87 -2.98 17.23
C SER A 38 9.36 -2.95 17.56
N VAL A 39 10.10 -2.10 16.85
CA VAL A 39 11.54 -1.93 17.01
C VAL A 39 11.94 -0.46 17.12
N THR A 40 13.07 -0.21 17.75
CA THR A 40 13.73 1.11 17.75
C THR A 40 15.03 0.97 16.96
N ARG A 41 15.27 1.86 15.99
CA ARG A 41 16.52 1.93 15.23
C ARG A 41 17.29 3.22 15.55
N ASP A 42 18.62 3.16 15.46
CA ASP A 42 19.47 4.33 15.48
C ASP A 42 19.43 5.10 14.14
N GLY A 43 20.10 6.26 14.07
CA GLY A 43 20.18 7.07 12.85
C GLY A 43 20.95 6.41 11.69
N GLU A 44 21.64 5.29 11.94
CA GLU A 44 22.31 4.48 10.93
C GLU A 44 21.46 3.24 10.53
N GLY A 45 20.24 3.14 11.05
CA GLY A 45 19.30 2.07 10.75
C GLY A 45 19.58 0.76 11.49
N ARG A 46 20.44 0.72 12.52
CA ARG A 46 20.66 -0.48 13.33
C ARG A 46 19.58 -0.63 14.38
N VAL A 47 19.10 -1.85 14.59
CA VAL A 47 18.15 -2.15 15.67
C VAL A 47 18.86 -2.00 17.01
N ILE A 48 18.37 -1.09 17.85
CA ILE A 48 18.86 -0.87 19.22
C ILE A 48 17.90 -1.41 20.28
N GLU A 49 16.64 -1.66 19.92
CA GLU A 49 15.64 -2.21 20.83
C GLU A 49 14.60 -3.04 20.06
N PHE A 50 14.25 -4.21 20.59
CA PHE A 50 13.19 -5.08 20.07
C PHE A 50 12.09 -5.23 21.12
N LYS A 51 10.88 -4.76 20.82
CA LYS A 51 9.74 -4.72 21.76
C LYS A 51 8.69 -5.80 21.48
N GLY A 52 8.99 -6.76 20.60
CA GLY A 52 8.08 -7.85 20.25
C GLY A 52 6.97 -7.41 19.31
N THR A 53 5.81 -8.06 19.37
CA THR A 53 4.68 -7.85 18.44
C THR A 53 3.66 -6.82 18.93
N GLN A 54 3.80 -6.35 20.18
CA GLN A 54 2.88 -5.36 20.75
C GLN A 54 3.24 -3.96 20.28
N ASN A 55 2.21 -3.16 20.00
CA ASN A 55 2.41 -1.76 19.68
C ASN A 55 3.01 -1.03 20.88
N ALA A 56 4.21 -0.48 20.70
CA ALA A 56 4.93 0.25 21.73
C ALA A 56 5.08 1.72 21.34
N SER A 57 4.73 2.62 22.27
CA SER A 57 4.90 4.06 22.07
C SER A 57 6.34 4.41 21.71
N GLY A 58 6.52 5.24 20.69
CA GLY A 58 7.83 5.68 20.18
C GLY A 58 8.64 4.61 19.44
N ALA A 59 8.07 3.43 19.14
CA ALA A 59 8.69 2.42 18.31
C ALA A 59 8.15 2.46 16.88
N LEU A 60 9.02 2.16 15.91
CA LEU A 60 8.60 1.89 14.53
C LEU A 60 7.97 0.50 14.48
N ARG A 61 6.89 0.37 13.71
CA ARG A 61 6.31 -0.93 13.38
C ARG A 61 6.94 -1.39 12.07
N GLU A 62 7.51 -2.59 12.08
CA GLU A 62 8.12 -3.20 10.90
C GLU A 62 7.40 -4.49 10.54
N SER A 63 6.99 -4.57 9.29
CA SER A 63 6.47 -5.76 8.63
C SER A 63 7.65 -6.62 8.17
N PHE A 64 7.73 -7.84 8.70
CA PHE A 64 8.68 -8.85 8.25
C PHE A 64 7.89 -9.84 7.42
N ILE A 65 8.32 -10.11 6.19
CA ILE A 65 7.69 -11.09 5.32
C ILE A 65 8.75 -12.13 4.96
N HIS A 66 8.47 -13.38 5.28
CA HIS A 66 9.38 -14.50 5.04
C HIS A 66 8.64 -15.61 4.30
N ILE A 67 9.11 -15.93 3.09
CA ILE A 67 8.41 -16.79 2.13
C ILE A 67 9.36 -17.88 1.63
N HIS A 68 8.90 -19.13 1.64
CA HIS A 68 9.61 -20.25 1.03
C HIS A 68 8.95 -20.68 -0.27
N PHE A 69 9.78 -20.99 -1.27
CA PHE A 69 9.35 -21.50 -2.56
C PHE A 69 10.42 -22.40 -3.21
N ASP A 70 10.11 -22.91 -4.40
CA ASP A 70 11.01 -23.75 -5.18
C ASP A 70 12.36 -23.06 -5.46
N ARG A 71 13.41 -23.85 -5.70
CA ARG A 71 14.72 -23.28 -5.98
C ARG A 71 14.66 -22.45 -7.27
N VAL A 72 15.20 -21.25 -7.21
CA VAL A 72 15.45 -20.40 -8.39
C VAL A 72 16.94 -20.20 -8.63
N ASP A 73 17.30 -19.82 -9.85
CA ASP A 73 18.64 -19.34 -10.18
C ASP A 73 18.81 -17.85 -9.83
N ASP A 74 20.06 -17.38 -9.87
CA ASP A 74 20.41 -16.03 -9.45
C ASP A 74 19.80 -14.95 -10.34
N ALA A 75 19.62 -15.25 -11.64
CA ALA A 75 19.02 -14.32 -12.59
C ALA A 75 17.54 -14.07 -12.25
N ARG A 76 16.76 -15.15 -12.08
CA ARG A 76 15.36 -15.06 -11.67
C ARG A 76 15.21 -14.44 -10.28
N ALA A 77 16.12 -14.74 -9.36
CA ALA A 77 16.12 -14.11 -8.03
C ALA A 77 16.29 -12.58 -8.13
N ALA A 78 17.29 -12.12 -8.88
CA ALA A 78 17.54 -10.68 -9.07
C ALA A 78 16.38 -9.96 -9.75
N GLU A 79 15.79 -10.55 -10.79
CA GLU A 79 14.61 -9.99 -11.47
C GLU A 79 13.39 -9.89 -10.55
N THR A 80 13.15 -10.92 -9.73
CA THR A 80 12.06 -10.91 -8.75
C THR A 80 12.27 -9.85 -7.67
N VAL A 81 13.49 -9.71 -7.15
CA VAL A 81 13.80 -8.67 -6.16
C VAL A 81 13.55 -7.28 -6.74
N ALA A 82 14.07 -6.99 -7.93
CA ALA A 82 13.88 -5.69 -8.58
C ALA A 82 12.40 -5.37 -8.86
N ALA A 83 11.57 -6.39 -9.11
CA ALA A 83 10.14 -6.21 -9.30
C ALA A 83 9.40 -5.96 -7.98
N LEU A 84 9.71 -6.73 -6.94
CA LEU A 84 9.15 -6.54 -5.61
C LEU A 84 9.51 -5.16 -5.05
N GLU A 85 10.72 -4.65 -5.29
CA GLU A 85 11.11 -3.29 -4.92
C GLU A 85 10.21 -2.23 -5.58
N ARG A 86 9.83 -2.42 -6.85
CA ARG A 86 8.88 -1.52 -7.54
C ARG A 86 7.48 -1.62 -6.93
N VAL A 87 6.97 -2.84 -6.75
CA VAL A 87 5.66 -3.08 -6.12
C VAL A 87 5.58 -2.44 -4.74
N LEU A 88 6.61 -2.62 -3.91
CA LEU A 88 6.67 -2.02 -2.57
C LEU A 88 6.79 -0.49 -2.61
N ALA A 89 7.46 0.06 -3.62
CA ALA A 89 7.50 1.51 -3.83
C ALA A 89 6.12 2.08 -4.21
N ASP A 90 5.39 1.40 -5.09
CA ASP A 90 4.03 1.79 -5.50
C ASP A 90 3.05 1.69 -4.31
N VAL A 91 3.12 0.62 -3.52
CA VAL A 91 2.34 0.49 -2.28
C VAL A 91 2.64 1.63 -1.33
N ARG A 92 3.93 1.97 -1.13
CA ARG A 92 4.32 3.08 -0.27
C ARG A 92 3.72 4.39 -0.77
N ALA A 93 3.85 4.69 -2.06
CA ALA A 93 3.31 5.92 -2.65
C ALA A 93 1.79 6.02 -2.46
N ALA A 94 1.04 4.95 -2.73
CA ALA A 94 -0.40 4.93 -2.55
C ALA A 94 -0.81 5.14 -1.08
N VAL A 95 -0.12 4.50 -0.13
CA VAL A 95 -0.42 4.63 1.31
C VAL A 95 -0.04 6.01 1.83
N THR A 96 1.13 6.55 1.48
CA THR A 96 1.56 7.88 1.96
C THR A 96 0.68 8.99 1.41
N ASP A 97 0.24 8.85 0.16
CA ASP A 97 -0.53 9.88 -0.53
C ASP A 97 -2.04 9.76 -0.29
N TRP A 98 -2.51 8.67 0.34
CA TRP A 98 -3.93 8.40 0.58
C TRP A 98 -4.72 9.61 1.09
N ARG A 99 -4.19 10.28 2.13
CA ARG A 99 -4.83 11.47 2.71
C ARG A 99 -4.90 12.64 1.73
N ALA A 100 -3.86 12.84 0.93
CA ALA A 100 -3.84 13.89 -0.08
C ALA A 100 -4.82 13.56 -1.23
N MET A 101 -4.93 12.28 -1.60
CA MET A 101 -5.86 11.82 -2.63
C MET A 101 -7.32 12.01 -2.21
N THR A 102 -7.67 11.55 -1.01
CA THR A 102 -9.04 11.70 -0.47
C THR A 102 -9.40 13.18 -0.24
N ALA A 103 -8.45 14.00 0.22
CA ALA A 103 -8.66 15.46 0.34
C ALA A 103 -9.01 16.13 -1.00
N ARG A 104 -8.45 15.68 -2.12
CA ARG A 104 -8.80 16.19 -3.45
C ARG A 104 -10.24 15.84 -3.85
N VAL A 105 -10.69 14.62 -3.52
CA VAL A 105 -12.08 14.22 -3.78
C VAL A 105 -13.05 15.04 -2.94
N VAL A 106 -12.73 15.26 -1.66
CA VAL A 106 -13.50 16.14 -0.78
C VAL A 106 -13.57 17.57 -1.33
N ALA A 107 -12.43 18.11 -1.79
CA ALA A 107 -12.40 19.43 -2.39
C ALA A 107 -13.28 19.53 -3.64
N GLN A 108 -13.33 18.47 -4.46
CA GLN A 108 -14.16 18.44 -5.65
C GLN A 108 -15.67 18.33 -5.30
N ILE A 109 -16.04 17.56 -4.29
CA ILE A 109 -17.43 17.56 -3.79
C ILE A 109 -17.84 18.99 -3.40
N ALA A 110 -17.01 19.68 -2.62
CA ALA A 110 -17.29 21.04 -2.17
C ALA A 110 -17.37 22.05 -3.33
N GLU A 111 -16.56 21.88 -4.38
CA GLU A 111 -16.60 22.73 -5.57
C GLU A 111 -17.90 22.52 -6.37
N ILE A 112 -18.32 21.27 -6.57
CA ILE A 112 -19.58 20.93 -7.24
C ILE A 112 -20.78 21.54 -6.48
N GLU A 113 -20.78 21.47 -5.15
CA GLU A 113 -21.85 22.03 -4.32
C GLU A 113 -21.87 23.57 -4.35
N ALA A 114 -20.70 24.20 -4.32
CA ALA A 114 -20.57 25.66 -4.33
C ALA A 114 -20.85 26.27 -5.72
N ASN A 115 -20.43 25.59 -6.78
CA ASN A 115 -20.52 26.04 -8.17
C ASN A 115 -21.11 24.92 -9.06
N PRO A 116 -22.42 24.62 -8.91
CA PRO A 116 -23.03 23.51 -9.62
C PRO A 116 -22.90 23.68 -11.14
N PRO A 117 -22.51 22.61 -11.87
CA PRO A 117 -22.39 22.65 -13.31
C PRO A 117 -23.75 22.92 -13.98
N ARG A 118 -23.73 23.27 -15.26
CA ARG A 118 -24.96 23.44 -16.08
C ARG A 118 -25.57 22.08 -16.46
N LEU A 119 -25.84 21.26 -15.46
CA LEU A 119 -26.46 19.94 -15.55
C LEU A 119 -27.75 19.91 -14.72
N PRO A 120 -28.67 18.96 -14.97
CA PRO A 120 -29.82 18.74 -14.10
C PRO A 120 -29.38 18.48 -12.65
N ALA A 121 -30.12 19.05 -11.68
CA ALA A 121 -29.78 18.94 -10.26
C ALA A 121 -29.68 17.49 -9.75
N ILE A 122 -30.46 16.57 -10.34
CA ILE A 122 -30.42 15.14 -10.02
C ILE A 122 -29.06 14.54 -10.39
N GLU A 123 -28.52 14.87 -11.56
CA GLU A 123 -27.22 14.35 -12.01
C GLU A 123 -26.08 14.87 -11.14
N THR A 124 -26.14 16.14 -10.73
CA THR A 124 -25.16 16.72 -9.80
C THR A 124 -25.22 16.04 -8.43
N ALA A 125 -26.43 15.76 -7.91
CA ALA A 125 -26.60 15.09 -6.63
C ALA A 125 -26.08 13.64 -6.66
N GLU A 126 -26.36 12.90 -7.73
CA GLU A 126 -25.88 11.53 -7.91
C GLU A 126 -24.34 11.48 -8.01
N ALA A 127 -23.72 12.45 -8.70
CA ALA A 127 -22.27 12.55 -8.77
C ALA A 127 -21.64 12.79 -7.38
N VAL A 128 -22.23 13.67 -6.57
CA VAL A 128 -21.78 13.91 -5.20
C VAL A 128 -21.93 12.65 -4.34
N GLU A 129 -23.10 12.02 -4.37
CA GLU A 129 -23.37 10.78 -3.61
C GLU A 129 -22.37 9.67 -3.98
N PHE A 130 -22.03 9.55 -5.27
CA PHE A 130 -21.03 8.58 -5.71
C PHE A 130 -19.64 8.89 -5.15
N LEU A 131 -19.19 10.15 -5.18
CA LEU A 131 -17.88 10.53 -4.63
C LEU A 131 -17.82 10.33 -3.10
N GLU A 132 -18.91 10.63 -2.39
CA GLU A 132 -19.04 10.34 -0.95
C GLU A 132 -19.00 8.84 -0.67
N TRP A 133 -19.67 8.03 -1.50
CA TRP A 133 -19.64 6.58 -1.40
C TRP A 133 -18.21 6.04 -1.58
N LEU A 134 -17.43 6.55 -2.54
CA LEU A 134 -16.02 6.17 -2.70
C LEU A 134 -15.19 6.49 -1.45
N LEU A 135 -15.45 7.63 -0.81
CA LEU A 135 -14.76 8.06 0.42
C LEU A 135 -15.16 7.26 1.66
N ALA A 136 -16.33 6.64 1.65
CA ALA A 136 -16.86 5.84 2.77
C ALA A 136 -16.28 4.40 2.80
N ASP A 137 -14.96 4.29 2.57
CA ASP A 137 -14.19 3.03 2.55
C ASP A 137 -14.68 1.97 1.54
N ASN A 138 -15.52 2.36 0.56
CA ASN A 138 -15.99 1.46 -0.49
C ASN A 138 -15.02 1.38 -1.69
N PHE A 139 -13.96 2.19 -1.69
CA PHE A 139 -12.97 2.22 -2.76
C PHE A 139 -11.56 2.41 -2.23
N THR A 140 -10.59 1.69 -2.81
CA THR A 140 -9.16 1.89 -2.52
C THR A 140 -8.54 2.81 -3.56
N PHE A 141 -8.32 4.07 -3.19
CA PHE A 141 -7.54 5.03 -3.96
C PHE A 141 -6.06 4.61 -4.06
N LEU A 142 -5.63 4.32 -5.29
CA LEU A 142 -4.22 4.13 -5.66
C LEU A 142 -3.64 5.35 -6.38
N GLY A 143 -4.49 6.30 -6.76
CA GLY A 143 -4.15 7.51 -7.49
C GLY A 143 -5.37 8.40 -7.65
N VAL A 144 -5.17 9.71 -7.80
CA VAL A 144 -6.22 10.65 -8.21
C VAL A 144 -5.65 11.64 -9.22
N ARG A 145 -6.42 11.91 -10.27
CA ARG A 145 -6.07 12.89 -11.29
C ARG A 145 -7.31 13.67 -11.69
N GLU A 146 -7.15 14.98 -11.70
CA GLU A 146 -8.14 15.91 -12.22
C GLU A 146 -7.77 16.27 -13.66
N TYR A 147 -8.79 16.41 -14.52
CA TYR A 147 -8.63 16.80 -15.92
C TYR A 147 -9.37 18.10 -16.15
N VAL A 148 -8.67 19.10 -16.67
CA VAL A 148 -9.28 20.33 -17.17
C VAL A 148 -9.61 20.09 -18.65
N LEU A 149 -10.89 20.24 -19.01
CA LEU A 149 -11.39 20.15 -20.38
C LEU A 149 -11.33 21.50 -21.09
#